data_AF-A0A2H0SEU8-F1
#
_entry.id   AF-A0A2H0SEU8-F1
#
_cell.length_a   1.000
_cell.length_b   1.000
_cell.length_c   1.000
_cell.angle_alpha   90.00
_cell.angle_beta   90.00
_cell.angle_gamma   90.00
#
_symmetry.space_group_name_H-M   'P 1'
#
loop_
_entity.id
_entity.type
_entity.pdbx_description
1 polymer ?
#
loop_
_entity_poly.entity_id
_entity_poly.type
_entity_poly.pdbx_seq_one_letter_code
_entity_poly.pdbx_strand_id
1 'polypeptide(L)' 'MSPFANNHALSGDRQPYRSINITGDYRLIYEQYDEDTVRLIDIDTHSNLY' A
#
# COMPACT_ATOMS: atom_id res chain seq x y z
N MET A 1 -11.61 -11.89 1.99
CA MET A 1 -10.84 -10.72 1.56
C MET A 1 -11.06 -10.54 0.07
N SER A 2 -11.51 -9.36 -0.38
CA SER A 2 -11.75 -9.10 -1.79
C SER A 2 -10.43 -9.26 -2.58
N PRO A 3 -10.33 -10.21 -3.52
CA PRO A 3 -9.08 -10.48 -4.25
C PRO A 3 -8.61 -9.32 -5.15
N PHE A 4 -9.38 -8.24 -5.26
CA PHE A 4 -9.09 -7.12 -6.14
C PHE A 4 -8.04 -6.14 -5.58
N ALA A 5 -7.96 -5.99 -4.25
CA ALA A 5 -7.11 -4.95 -3.66
C ALA A 5 -5.66 -5.40 -3.42
N ASN A 6 -5.32 -6.68 -3.57
CA ASN A 6 -3.95 -7.21 -3.41
C ASN A 6 -3.18 -6.62 -2.21
N ASN A 7 -3.81 -6.57 -1.03
CA ASN A 7 -3.21 -5.98 0.17
C ASN A 7 -2.04 -6.82 0.69
N HIS A 8 -0.83 -6.28 0.65
CA HIS A 8 0.37 -6.95 1.15
C HIS A 8 1.33 -5.98 1.84
N ALA A 9 2.14 -6.50 2.75
CA ALA A 9 3.22 -5.74 3.38
C ALA A 9 4.41 -5.61 2.41
N LEU A 10 5.10 -4.46 2.43
CA LEU A 10 6.32 -4.25 1.66
C LEU A 10 7.51 -4.90 2.35
N SER A 11 8.41 -5.54 1.61
CA SER A 11 9.58 -6.22 2.20
C SER A 11 10.76 -5.27 2.47
N GLY A 12 11.68 -5.70 3.35
CA GLY A 12 12.95 -5.02 3.60
C GLY A 12 12.79 -3.70 4.34
N ASP A 13 13.55 -2.68 3.91
CA ASP A 13 13.63 -1.36 4.55
C ASP A 13 12.36 -0.52 4.41
N ARG A 14 11.35 -1.05 3.72
CA ARG A 14 10.03 -0.42 3.52
C ARG A 14 8.98 -0.90 4.52
N GLN A 15 9.35 -1.67 5.53
CA GLN A 15 8.49 -1.85 6.71
C GLN A 15 8.40 -0.52 7.48
N PRO A 16 7.24 -0.17 8.05
CA PRO A 16 6.03 -0.98 8.25
C PRO A 16 4.97 -0.83 7.14
N TYR A 17 5.34 -0.35 5.95
CA TYR A 17 4.38 0.02 4.93
C TYR A 17 3.69 -1.19 4.27
N ARG A 18 2.47 -0.94 3.82
CA ARG A 18 1.61 -1.87 3.07
C ARG A 18 1.20 -1.24 1.75
N SER A 19 0.86 -2.08 0.79
CA SER A 19 0.42 -1.69 -0.54
C SER A 19 -0.92 -2.32 -0.86
N ILE A 20 -1.83 -1.51 -1.41
CA ILE A 20 -3.08 -1.99 -2.02
C ILE A 20 -3.18 -1.51 -3.46
N ASN A 21 -3.79 -2.34 -4.31
CA ASN A 21 -4.25 -1.98 -5.64
C ASN A 21 -5.52 -1.12 -5.53
N ILE A 22 -5.49 0.07 -6.14
CA ILE A 22 -6.64 0.97 -6.24
C ILE A 22 -7.43 0.70 -7.53
N THR A 23 -6.71 0.63 -8.66
CA THR A 23 -7.18 0.16 -9.96
C THR A 23 -5.99 -0.48 -10.70
N GLY A 24 -6.24 -1.35 -11.68
CA GLY A 24 -5.24 -1.93 -12.59
C GLY A 24 -3.77 -1.71 -12.22
N ASP A 25 -3.23 -0.56 -12.63
CA ASP A 25 -1.83 -0.16 -12.41
C ASP A 25 -1.55 0.67 -11.15
N TYR A 26 -2.50 1.44 -10.63
CA TYR A 26 -2.27 2.30 -9.45
C TYR A 26 -2.15 1.53 -8.13
N ARG A 27 -1.24 1.98 -7.27
CA ARG A 27 -1.02 1.47 -5.91
C ARG A 27 -1.09 2.61 -4.90
N LEU A 28 -1.65 2.30 -3.73
CA LEU A 28 -1.57 3.16 -2.56
C LEU A 28 -0.65 2.51 -1.54
N ILE A 29 0.40 3.23 -1.13
CA ILE A 29 1.26 2.86 -0.01
C ILE A 29 0.74 3.53 1.25
N TYR A 30 0.56 2.74 2.30
CA TYR A 30 0.03 3.22 3.57
C TYR A 30 0.66 2.49 4.76
N GLU A 31 0.54 3.05 5.95
CA GLU A 31 0.83 2.37 7.21
C GLU A 31 -0.34 2.52 8.19
N GLN A 32 -0.40 1.60 9.17
CA GLN A 32 -1.21 1.81 10.37
C GLN A 32 -0.43 2.78 11.27
N TYR A 33 -1.02 3.94 11.58
CA TYR A 33 -0.38 4.95 12.42
C TYR A 33 -0.70 4.75 13.91
N ASP A 34 -1.95 4.47 14.22
CA ASP A 34 -2.46 4.09 15.55
C ASP A 34 -3.65 3.13 15.39
N GLU A 35 -4.44 2.85 16.44
CA GLU A 35 -5.53 1.85 16.37
C GLU A 35 -6.63 2.20 15.35
N ASP A 36 -6.92 3.48 15.15
CA ASP A 36 -8.05 3.95 14.33
C ASP A 36 -7.61 4.74 13.09
N THR A 37 -6.31 5.02 12.95
CA THR A 37 -5.77 5.89 11.91
C THR A 37 -4.83 5.15 10.98
N VAL A 38 -5.07 5.32 9.67
CA VAL A 38 -4.12 4.96 8.61
C VAL A 38 -3.50 6.22 8.01
N ARG A 39 -2.19 6.19 7.76
CA ARG A 39 -1.49 7.26 7.08
C ARG A 39 -1.24 6.88 5.63
N LEU A 40 -1.65 7.74 4.71
CA LEU A 40 -1.38 7.59 3.29
C LEU A 40 0.01 8.17 2.99
N ILE A 41 0.89 7.36 2.43
CA ILE A 41 2.29 7.70 2.22
C ILE A 41 2.51 8.15 0.78
N ASP A 42 2.02 7.37 -0.19
CA ASP A 42 2.19 7.66 -1.61
C ASP A 42 1.12 6.97 -2.45
N ILE A 43 0.80 7.55 -3.61
CA ILE A 43 -0.08 6.97 -4.62
C ILE A 43 0.47 7.21 -6.02
N ASP A 44 0.81 6.12 -6.71
CA ASP A 44 1.34 6.19 -8.06
C ASP A 44 1.15 4.85 -8.79
N THR A 45 1.65 4.72 -10.02
CA THR A 45 1.66 3.48 -10.79
C THR A 45 2.59 2.43 -10.17
N HIS A 46 2.38 1.16 -10.52
CA HIS A 46 3.19 0.07 -10.00
C HIS A 46 4.67 0.24 -10.34
N SER A 47 5.00 0.71 -11.54
CA SER A 47 6.39 0.90 -12.00
C SER A 47 7.13 2.04 -11.31
N ASN A 48 6.41 3.05 -10.81
CA ASN A 48 7.05 4.17 -10.12
C ASN A 48 7.35 3.83 -8.65
N LEU A 49 6.52 2.97 -8.05
CA LEU A 49 6.64 2.61 -6.64
C LEU A 49 7.58 1.42 -6.40
N TYR A 50 7.83 0.55 -7.38
CA TYR A 50 8.65 -0.66 -7.26
C TYR A 50 9.69 -0.74 -8.37
#